data_AF-A0A409W0H1-F1
#
_entry.id   AF-A0A409W0H1-F1
#
_cell.length_a   1.000
_cell.length_b   1.000
_cell.length_c   1.000
_cell.angle_alpha   90.00
_cell.angle_beta   90.00
_cell.angle_gamma   90.00
#
_symmetry.space_group_name_H-M   'P 1'
#
loop_
_entity.id
_entity.type
_entity.pdbx_description
1 polymer ?
#
loop_
_entity_poly.entity_id
_entity_poly.type
_entity_poly.pdbx_seq_one_letter_code
_entity_poly.pdbx_strand_id
1 'polypeptide(L)'
;MHASHSNALPPFRKLELFHSPQELLMAIHDAIADHQTRYGSCGRVHGLVSPDTILIESQSPTSNRQVKYLKDPLPHDRGILAFQSITSLQKTICGPSDLPLDYLDDLESFFYVIAWFALGYSYPGKRRNNNDIPAVLASWALTSDPQQCMHAKKEMLYGKNGDFGFNNVSQYLGGYALEELLQNLLGLLRTRCHERLSSKPAMTWQQMLKASQATYEGFLACIKRTIRVLDEKESNRLTHKMIASHEPLYPQDLKAMQQRNMATAYQRGGQNW
;
A
#
# COMPACT_ATOMS: atom_id res chain seq x y z
N MET A 1 -42.10 1.55 -26.55
CA MET A 1 -40.82 0.82 -26.52
C MET A 1 -39.91 1.52 -25.51
N HIS A 2 -39.87 1.04 -24.26
CA HIS A 2 -38.98 1.59 -23.25
C HIS A 2 -37.61 0.96 -23.42
N ALA A 3 -36.61 1.78 -23.78
CA ALA A 3 -35.22 1.37 -23.77
C ALA A 3 -34.81 1.13 -22.30
N SER A 4 -34.76 -0.13 -21.88
CA SER A 4 -34.16 -0.53 -20.63
C SER A 4 -32.69 -0.12 -20.65
N HIS A 5 -32.39 1.03 -20.04
CA HIS A 5 -31.02 1.42 -19.74
C HIS A 5 -30.47 0.41 -18.74
N SER A 6 -29.77 -0.59 -19.28
CA SER A 6 -28.83 -1.41 -18.56
C SER A 6 -27.81 -0.46 -17.92
N ASN A 7 -28.04 -0.10 -16.66
CA ASN A 7 -27.04 0.47 -15.77
C ASN A 7 -26.02 -0.64 -15.47
N ALA A 8 -25.27 -1.07 -16.47
CA ALA A 8 -24.09 -1.87 -16.26
C ALA A 8 -23.14 -1.00 -15.44
N LEU A 9 -23.07 -1.31 -14.13
CA LEU A 9 -22.11 -0.69 -13.23
C LEU A 9 -20.74 -0.74 -13.91
N PRO A 10 -19.97 0.37 -13.89
CA PRO A 10 -18.63 0.35 -14.46
C PRO A 10 -17.83 -0.79 -13.83
N PRO A 11 -16.98 -1.49 -14.61
CA PRO A 11 -16.30 -2.72 -14.17
C PRO A 11 -15.22 -2.48 -13.12
N PHE A 12 -15.14 -1.27 -12.57
CA PHE A 12 -14.16 -0.87 -11.59
C PHE A 12 -14.84 -0.18 -10.42
N ARG A 13 -14.31 -0.44 -9.24
CA ARG A 13 -14.75 0.18 -8.00
C ARG A 13 -13.57 0.86 -7.32
N LYS A 14 -13.88 1.90 -6.53
CA LYS A 14 -12.88 2.65 -5.79
C LYS A 14 -12.13 1.75 -4.82
N LEU A 15 -10.85 2.04 -4.61
CA LEU A 15 -10.00 1.28 -3.70
C LEU A 15 -10.59 1.21 -2.28
N GLU A 16 -11.24 2.27 -1.80
CA GLU A 16 -11.85 2.35 -0.46
C GLU A 16 -12.98 1.34 -0.21
N LEU A 17 -13.52 0.74 -1.27
CA LEU A 17 -14.61 -0.22 -1.20
C LEU A 17 -14.11 -1.67 -1.07
N PHE A 18 -12.81 -1.92 -0.97
CA PHE A 18 -12.21 -3.27 -0.84
C PHE A 18 -12.98 -4.17 0.15
N HIS A 19 -13.09 -5.47 -0.10
CA HIS A 19 -13.81 -6.41 0.76
C HIS A 19 -12.90 -7.11 1.76
N SER A 20 -11.62 -7.28 1.41
CA SER A 20 -10.61 -7.91 2.24
C SER A 20 -9.26 -7.19 2.13
N PRO A 21 -8.39 -7.32 3.14
CA PRO A 21 -7.04 -6.78 3.07
C PRO A 21 -6.24 -7.32 1.88
N GLN A 22 -6.45 -8.58 1.49
CA GLN A 22 -5.80 -9.19 0.33
C GLN A 22 -6.25 -8.56 -0.98
N GLU A 23 -7.54 -8.26 -1.12
CA GLU A 23 -8.06 -7.60 -2.31
C GLU A 23 -7.51 -6.16 -2.43
N LEU A 24 -7.42 -5.44 -1.31
CA LEU A 24 -6.77 -4.14 -1.25
C LEU A 24 -5.32 -4.21 -1.72
N LEU A 25 -4.54 -5.15 -1.16
CA LEU A 25 -3.14 -5.32 -1.52
C LEU A 25 -2.95 -5.83 -2.95
N MET A 26 -3.85 -6.67 -3.46
CA MET A 26 -3.82 -7.14 -4.84
C MET A 26 -4.06 -6.00 -5.83
N ALA A 27 -5.06 -5.15 -5.57
CA ALA A 27 -5.31 -3.98 -6.42
C ALA A 27 -4.12 -3.01 -6.46
N ILE A 28 -3.47 -2.79 -5.32
CA ILE A 28 -2.26 -1.97 -5.25
C ILE A 28 -1.09 -2.65 -5.97
N HIS A 29 -0.91 -3.96 -5.79
CA HIS A 29 0.09 -4.75 -6.51
C HIS A 29 -0.07 -4.62 -8.02
N ASP A 30 -1.29 -4.78 -8.53
CA ASP A 30 -1.58 -4.74 -9.96
C ASP A 30 -1.39 -3.33 -10.53
N ALA A 31 -1.73 -2.29 -9.76
CA ALA A 31 -1.44 -0.90 -10.11
C ALA A 31 0.07 -0.60 -10.15
N ILE A 32 0.88 -1.17 -9.25
CA ILE A 32 2.34 -1.05 -9.28
C ILE A 32 2.91 -1.79 -10.50
N ALA A 33 2.42 -2.97 -10.83
CA ALA A 33 2.87 -3.74 -11.99
C ALA A 33 2.51 -3.05 -13.33
N ASP A 34 1.31 -2.45 -13.43
CA ASP A 34 0.91 -1.59 -14.54
C ASP A 34 1.84 -0.37 -14.64
N HIS A 35 2.12 0.30 -13.51
CA HIS A 35 3.05 1.42 -13.47
C HIS A 35 4.48 1.02 -13.90
N GLN A 36 5.00 -0.11 -13.42
CA GLN A 36 6.30 -0.65 -13.82
C GLN A 36 6.40 -0.84 -15.33
N THR A 37 5.36 -1.41 -15.94
CA THR A 37 5.31 -1.64 -17.40
C THR A 37 5.35 -0.32 -18.15
N ARG A 38 4.55 0.67 -17.73
CA ARG A 38 4.53 2.01 -18.35
C ARG A 38 5.88 2.72 -18.20
N TYR A 39 6.42 2.76 -16.98
CA TYR A 39 7.72 3.39 -16.72
C TYR A 39 8.85 2.72 -17.53
N GLY A 40 8.88 1.38 -17.58
CA GLY A 40 9.89 0.65 -18.33
C GLY A 40 9.84 0.91 -19.85
N SER A 41 8.64 1.12 -20.39
CA SER A 41 8.44 1.33 -21.83
C SER A 41 8.77 2.75 -22.31
N CYS A 42 8.48 3.79 -21.50
CA CYS A 42 8.56 5.18 -21.95
C CYS A 42 9.08 6.18 -20.91
N GLY A 43 9.50 5.72 -19.72
CA GLY A 43 9.94 6.58 -18.63
C GLY A 43 8.86 7.48 -18.04
N ARG A 44 7.59 7.18 -18.32
CA ARG A 44 6.47 7.97 -17.85
C ARG A 44 6.23 7.73 -16.36
N VAL A 45 6.34 8.81 -15.59
CA VAL A 45 5.90 8.93 -14.20
C VAL A 45 4.41 9.26 -14.20
N HIS A 46 3.64 8.62 -13.32
CA HIS A 46 2.22 8.87 -13.13
C HIS A 46 1.97 10.21 -12.41
N GLY A 47 2.71 10.47 -11.32
CA GLY A 47 2.77 11.74 -10.61
C GLY A 47 1.60 12.03 -9.67
N LEU A 48 0.46 11.34 -9.81
CA LEU A 48 -0.75 11.55 -9.01
C LEU A 48 -1.33 10.24 -8.43
N VAL A 49 -0.48 9.31 -8.01
CA VAL A 49 -0.94 8.06 -7.37
C VAL A 49 -1.71 8.39 -6.08
N SER A 50 -2.93 7.88 -5.98
CA SER A 50 -3.85 8.07 -4.84
C SER A 50 -4.93 6.97 -4.82
N PRO A 51 -5.72 6.85 -3.74
CA PRO A 51 -6.82 5.88 -3.68
C PRO A 51 -7.87 6.05 -4.78
N ASP A 52 -8.03 7.26 -5.33
CA ASP A 52 -8.99 7.55 -6.41
C ASP A 52 -8.47 7.14 -7.80
N THR A 53 -7.17 6.96 -7.94
CA THR A 53 -6.52 6.55 -9.20
C THR A 53 -6.29 5.04 -9.29
N ILE A 54 -6.34 4.33 -8.17
CA ILE A 54 -6.16 2.88 -8.11
C ILE A 54 -7.54 2.22 -8.16
N LEU A 55 -7.70 1.30 -9.10
CA LEU A 55 -8.98 0.65 -9.38
C LEU A 55 -8.94 -0.82 -8.94
N ILE A 56 -10.03 -1.26 -8.29
CA ILE A 56 -10.26 -2.69 -8.07
C ILE A 56 -11.11 -3.20 -9.23
N GLU A 57 -10.65 -4.25 -9.90
CA GLU A 57 -11.41 -4.94 -10.93
C GLU A 57 -12.60 -5.67 -10.31
N SER A 58 -13.81 -5.35 -10.80
CA SER A 58 -15.00 -6.14 -10.49
C SER A 58 -14.91 -7.45 -11.27
N GLN A 59 -15.05 -8.60 -10.60
CA GLN A 59 -15.01 -9.93 -11.21
C GLN A 59 -15.98 -10.02 -12.39
N SER A 60 -15.48 -9.72 -13.59
CA SER A 60 -16.23 -9.85 -14.83
C SER A 60 -15.64 -11.01 -15.60
N PRO A 61 -16.31 -12.18 -15.63
CA PRO A 61 -15.75 -13.41 -16.20
C PRO A 61 -15.50 -13.37 -17.72
N THR A 62 -15.73 -12.24 -18.41
CA THR A 62 -15.76 -12.15 -19.88
C THR A 62 -14.93 -11.02 -20.49
N SER A 63 -14.09 -10.35 -19.69
CA SER A 63 -13.34 -9.18 -20.16
C SER A 63 -11.96 -9.55 -20.74
N ASN A 64 -11.87 -9.75 -22.07
CA ASN A 64 -10.59 -9.78 -22.81
C ASN A 64 -9.92 -8.39 -22.95
N ARG A 65 -10.32 -7.39 -22.15
CA ARG A 65 -9.75 -6.03 -22.24
C ARG A 65 -8.45 -5.95 -21.43
N GLN A 66 -7.46 -5.22 -21.98
CA GLN A 66 -6.27 -4.81 -21.21
C GLN A 66 -6.73 -4.06 -19.96
N VAL A 67 -6.58 -4.68 -18.80
CA VAL A 67 -7.01 -4.11 -17.53
C VAL A 67 -6.01 -3.03 -17.13
N LYS A 68 -6.48 -1.78 -17.03
CA LYS A 68 -5.71 -0.67 -16.48
C LYS A 68 -6.09 -0.51 -15.01
N TYR A 69 -5.18 -0.89 -14.13
CA TYR A 69 -5.38 -0.81 -12.68
C TYR A 69 -5.04 0.58 -12.12
N LEU A 70 -4.33 1.39 -12.91
CA LEU A 70 -4.01 2.78 -12.61
C LEU A 70 -4.64 3.73 -13.63
N LYS A 71 -5.58 4.55 -13.17
CA LYS A 71 -6.28 5.56 -13.96
C LYS A 71 -5.37 6.76 -14.20
N ASP A 72 -5.19 7.13 -15.48
CA ASP A 72 -4.42 8.30 -15.85
C ASP A 72 -5.00 9.59 -15.21
N PRO A 73 -4.14 10.49 -14.73
CA PRO A 73 -4.57 11.75 -14.13
C PRO A 73 -5.21 12.67 -15.18
N LEU A 74 -6.18 13.49 -14.75
CA LEU A 74 -6.72 14.55 -15.60
C LEU A 74 -5.81 15.79 -15.56
N PRO A 75 -5.79 16.64 -16.61
CA PRO A 75 -4.90 17.80 -16.70
C PRO A 75 -5.03 18.84 -15.57
N HIS A 76 -6.10 18.77 -14.76
CA HIS A 76 -6.40 19.74 -13.70
C HIS A 76 -6.34 19.13 -12.29
N ASP A 77 -5.99 17.85 -12.17
CA ASP A 77 -5.87 17.19 -10.88
C ASP A 77 -4.62 17.73 -10.16
N ARG A 78 -4.83 18.38 -9.02
CA ARG A 78 -3.73 18.93 -8.21
C ARG A 78 -3.10 17.93 -7.23
N GLY A 79 -3.57 16.67 -7.26
CA GLY A 79 -3.19 15.65 -6.29
C GLY A 79 -3.69 15.96 -4.88
N ILE A 80 -3.60 14.97 -4.01
CA ILE A 80 -3.91 15.11 -2.57
C ILE A 80 -2.58 15.12 -1.83
N LEU A 81 -2.34 16.14 -1.00
CA LEU A 81 -1.05 16.34 -0.28
C LEU A 81 -0.59 15.07 0.44
N ALA A 82 -1.54 14.34 1.04
CA ALA A 82 -1.30 13.10 1.75
C ALA A 82 -0.57 12.03 0.90
N PHE A 83 -0.79 12.02 -0.41
CA PHE A 83 -0.25 11.00 -1.32
C PHE A 83 0.88 11.52 -2.23
N GLN A 84 1.13 12.83 -2.29
CA GLN A 84 2.23 13.36 -3.08
C GLN A 84 3.61 13.00 -2.51
N SER A 85 4.59 12.71 -3.36
CA SER A 85 5.98 12.52 -2.93
C SER A 85 6.58 13.80 -2.36
N ILE A 86 7.67 13.66 -1.59
CA ILE A 86 8.46 14.79 -1.08
C ILE A 86 8.95 15.67 -2.23
N THR A 87 9.45 15.08 -3.33
CA THR A 87 9.94 15.85 -4.48
C THR A 87 8.80 16.63 -5.14
N SER A 88 7.61 16.01 -5.27
CA SER A 88 6.42 16.67 -5.79
C SER A 88 5.99 17.84 -4.91
N LEU A 89 5.90 17.63 -3.60
CA LEU A 89 5.58 18.69 -2.64
C LEU A 89 6.60 19.82 -2.68
N GLN A 90 7.89 19.48 -2.72
CA GLN A 90 8.96 20.47 -2.80
C GLN A 90 8.84 21.31 -4.08
N LYS A 91 8.47 20.70 -5.22
CA LYS A 91 8.21 21.45 -6.46
C LYS A 91 7.02 22.40 -6.34
N THR A 92 5.95 21.96 -5.68
CA THR A 92 4.76 22.80 -5.45
C THR A 92 5.07 23.98 -4.52
N ILE A 93 5.91 23.79 -3.50
CA ILE A 93 6.20 24.80 -2.47
C ILE A 93 7.30 25.76 -2.93
N CYS A 94 8.41 25.23 -3.45
CA CYS A 94 9.62 25.98 -3.73
C CYS A 94 9.79 26.35 -5.21
N GLY A 95 8.90 25.87 -6.09
CA GLY A 95 9.03 26.00 -7.53
C GLY A 95 9.94 24.92 -8.14
N PRO A 96 10.47 25.13 -9.36
CA PRO A 96 11.29 24.14 -10.05
C PRO A 96 12.44 23.61 -9.17
N SER A 97 12.55 22.30 -9.07
CA SER A 97 13.63 21.61 -8.36
C SER A 97 14.56 20.94 -9.36
N ASP A 98 15.85 20.97 -9.08
CA ASP A 98 16.89 20.28 -9.86
C ASP A 98 16.68 18.76 -9.91
N LEU A 99 15.90 18.20 -8.97
CA LEU A 99 15.57 16.78 -8.97
C LEU A 99 14.32 16.55 -9.84
N PRO A 100 14.44 15.91 -11.02
CA PRO A 100 13.28 15.50 -11.81
C PRO A 100 12.43 14.49 -11.03
N LEU A 101 11.12 14.45 -11.33
CA LEU A 101 10.29 13.37 -10.80
C LEU A 101 10.67 12.08 -11.54
N ASP A 102 10.75 10.97 -10.83
CA ASP A 102 11.06 9.65 -11.39
C ASP A 102 10.11 8.57 -10.83
N TYR A 103 10.39 7.30 -11.13
CA TYR A 103 9.58 6.17 -10.67
C TYR A 103 9.47 6.08 -9.14
N LEU A 104 10.47 6.58 -8.41
CA LEU A 104 10.53 6.49 -6.96
C LEU A 104 9.48 7.39 -6.32
N ASP A 105 9.15 8.51 -6.96
CA ASP A 105 8.09 9.42 -6.51
C ASP A 105 6.71 8.75 -6.53
N ASP A 106 6.42 7.92 -7.54
CA ASP A 106 5.18 7.14 -7.57
C ASP A 106 5.19 5.97 -6.60
N LEU A 107 6.33 5.28 -6.40
CA LEU A 107 6.46 4.23 -5.40
C LEU A 107 6.31 4.76 -3.96
N GLU A 108 6.84 5.95 -3.70
CA GLU A 108 6.62 6.68 -2.44
C GLU A 108 5.13 6.98 -2.25
N SER A 109 4.45 7.41 -3.31
CA SER A 109 3.01 7.67 -3.30
C SER A 109 2.19 6.39 -3.07
N PHE A 110 2.56 5.25 -3.68
CA PHE A 110 1.96 3.94 -3.40
C PHE A 110 2.14 3.53 -1.94
N PHE A 111 3.33 3.75 -1.36
CA PHE A 111 3.56 3.50 0.06
C PHE A 111 2.61 4.33 0.93
N TYR A 112 2.41 5.62 0.62
CA TYR A 112 1.44 6.46 1.35
C TYR A 112 0.00 5.95 1.24
N VAL A 113 -0.40 5.39 0.09
CA VAL A 113 -1.71 4.75 -0.04
C VAL A 113 -1.82 3.53 0.89
N ILE A 114 -0.82 2.64 0.91
CA ILE A 114 -0.84 1.45 1.77
C ILE A 114 -0.89 1.87 3.24
N ALA A 115 -0.05 2.83 3.65
CA ALA A 115 -0.03 3.37 5.01
C ALA A 115 -1.36 3.99 5.41
N TRP A 116 -1.98 4.76 4.51
CA TRP A 116 -3.29 5.38 4.72
C TRP A 116 -4.39 4.37 5.04
N PHE A 117 -4.46 3.27 4.29
CA PHE A 117 -5.42 2.22 4.59
C PHE A 117 -5.05 1.47 5.88
N ALA A 118 -3.80 1.04 6.03
CA ALA A 118 -3.34 0.25 7.17
C ALA A 118 -3.58 0.93 8.53
N LEU A 119 -3.36 2.24 8.59
CA LEU A 119 -3.42 3.05 9.82
C LEU A 119 -4.70 3.87 9.95
N GLY A 120 -5.33 4.25 8.83
CA GLY A 120 -6.49 5.15 8.80
C GLY A 120 -7.84 4.44 8.77
N TYR A 121 -7.88 3.12 8.54
CA TYR A 121 -9.14 2.37 8.44
C TYR A 121 -9.26 1.31 9.54
N SER A 122 -10.49 1.13 10.04
CA SER A 122 -10.80 0.01 10.94
C SER A 122 -11.18 -1.23 10.13
N TYR A 123 -11.95 -1.04 9.05
CA TYR A 123 -12.43 -2.07 8.13
C TYR A 123 -12.95 -1.39 6.82
N PRO A 124 -13.34 -2.15 5.77
CA PRO A 124 -13.83 -1.60 4.51
C PRO A 124 -14.81 -0.45 4.66
N GLY A 125 -14.57 0.65 3.93
CA GLY A 125 -15.42 1.83 3.95
C GLY A 125 -15.49 2.59 5.29
N LYS A 126 -14.84 2.13 6.37
CA LYS A 126 -14.84 2.83 7.67
C LYS A 126 -13.46 3.32 8.05
N ARG A 127 -13.31 4.65 7.96
CA ARG A 127 -12.18 5.39 8.53
C ARG A 127 -12.25 5.39 10.05
N ARG A 128 -11.07 5.39 10.68
CA ARG A 128 -10.89 5.66 12.10
C ARG A 128 -11.22 7.13 12.40
N ASN A 129 -11.49 7.43 13.66
CA ASN A 129 -11.59 8.83 14.06
C ASN A 129 -10.21 9.49 13.95
N ASN A 130 -10.17 10.80 13.74
CA ASN A 130 -8.92 11.56 13.63
C ASN A 130 -8.06 11.47 14.90
N ASN A 131 -8.66 11.21 16.06
CA ASN A 131 -7.93 11.04 17.33
C ASN A 131 -7.32 9.64 17.49
N ASP A 132 -7.72 8.67 16.65
CA ASP A 132 -7.31 7.26 16.73
C ASP A 132 -6.24 6.91 15.68
N ILE A 133 -5.86 7.86 14.81
CA ILE A 133 -4.79 7.66 13.82
C ILE A 133 -3.45 8.16 14.38
N PRO A 134 -2.32 7.51 14.01
CA PRO A 134 -1.01 7.97 14.45
C PRO A 134 -0.72 9.41 14.05
N ALA A 135 0.00 10.15 14.90
CA ALA A 135 0.35 11.56 14.66
C ALA A 135 1.04 11.78 13.30
N VAL A 136 1.89 10.85 12.88
CA VAL A 136 2.55 10.90 11.56
C VAL A 136 1.53 10.85 10.42
N LEU A 137 0.51 9.99 10.49
CA LEU A 137 -0.53 9.92 9.47
C LEU A 137 -1.42 11.17 9.49
N ALA A 138 -1.78 11.65 10.70
CA ALA A 138 -2.54 12.88 10.87
C ALA A 138 -1.83 14.08 10.23
N SER A 139 -0.50 14.17 10.38
CA SER A 139 0.31 15.24 9.79
C SER A 139 0.34 15.23 8.26
N TRP A 140 -0.07 14.14 7.61
CA TRP A 140 -0.16 14.06 6.16
C TRP A 140 -1.57 14.31 5.65
N ALA A 141 -2.55 13.75 6.35
CA ALA A 141 -3.91 13.65 5.86
C ALA A 141 -4.85 14.75 6.35
N LEU A 142 -4.55 15.33 7.52
CA LEU A 142 -5.39 16.34 8.15
C LEU A 142 -4.83 17.75 8.01
N THR A 143 -3.55 17.90 7.66
CA THR A 143 -2.97 19.21 7.42
C THR A 143 -3.42 19.79 6.08
N SER A 144 -3.71 21.08 6.06
CA SER A 144 -3.86 21.86 4.84
C SER A 144 -2.56 22.55 4.42
N ASP A 145 -1.49 22.45 5.21
CA ASP A 145 -0.19 23.06 4.94
C ASP A 145 0.75 22.07 4.22
N PRO A 146 1.09 22.32 2.94
CA PRO A 146 2.04 21.49 2.21
C PRO A 146 3.42 21.42 2.87
N GLN A 147 3.88 22.50 3.54
CA GLN A 147 5.20 22.53 4.19
C GLN A 147 5.25 21.57 5.38
N GLN A 148 4.23 21.61 6.23
CA GLN A 148 4.09 20.67 7.34
C GLN A 148 4.04 19.22 6.85
N CYS A 149 3.24 18.93 5.81
CA CYS A 149 3.15 17.59 5.23
C CYS A 149 4.51 17.12 4.68
N MET A 150 5.21 17.98 3.93
CA MET A 150 6.55 17.70 3.40
C MET A 150 7.56 17.45 4.52
N HIS A 151 7.55 18.26 5.57
CA HIS A 151 8.48 18.10 6.70
C HIS A 151 8.26 16.76 7.41
N ALA A 152 7.01 16.40 7.72
CA ALA A 152 6.70 15.12 8.34
C ALA A 152 7.14 13.92 7.48
N LYS A 153 6.93 13.99 6.16
CA LYS A 153 7.41 12.97 5.21
C LYS A 153 8.94 12.89 5.16
N LYS A 154 9.62 14.04 5.19
CA LYS A 154 11.10 14.12 5.25
C LYS A 154 11.65 13.50 6.53
N GLU A 155 11.07 13.79 7.69
CA GLU A 155 11.46 13.16 8.95
C GLU A 155 11.26 11.65 8.91
N MET A 156 10.17 11.16 8.30
CA MET A 156 9.97 9.73 8.12
C MET A 156 10.99 9.08 7.16
N LEU A 157 11.27 9.68 6.00
CA LEU A 157 12.17 9.09 5.00
C LEU A 157 13.66 9.28 5.31
N TYR A 158 14.03 10.40 5.93
CA TYR A 158 15.43 10.79 6.11
C TYR A 158 15.86 10.91 7.59
N GLY A 159 14.92 10.93 8.52
CA GLY A 159 15.21 11.03 9.94
C GLY A 159 15.83 9.74 10.50
N LYS A 160 16.75 9.89 11.45
CA LYS A 160 17.44 8.76 12.12
C LYS A 160 16.51 7.95 13.03
N ASN A 161 15.46 8.59 13.57
CA ASN A 161 14.59 8.05 14.61
C ASN A 161 13.11 8.07 14.20
N GLY A 162 12.80 8.14 12.90
CA GLY A 162 11.42 8.24 12.45
C GLY A 162 10.64 6.97 12.77
N ASP A 163 9.93 6.96 13.90
CA ASP A 163 8.89 5.97 14.22
C ASP A 163 7.63 6.34 13.46
N PHE A 164 7.11 5.38 12.70
CA PHE A 164 5.91 5.53 11.90
C PHE A 164 4.62 5.21 12.68
N GLY A 165 4.75 4.83 13.97
CA GLY A 165 3.63 4.31 14.74
C GLY A 165 3.14 2.98 14.17
N PHE A 166 4.08 2.16 13.69
CA PHE A 166 3.85 0.86 13.06
C PHE A 166 2.96 -0.07 13.92
N ASN A 167 3.05 0.08 15.25
CA ASN A 167 2.23 -0.62 16.24
C ASN A 167 0.73 -0.27 16.24
N ASN A 168 0.24 0.63 15.35
CA ASN A 168 -1.16 1.05 15.29
C ASN A 168 -1.97 0.42 14.14
N VAL A 169 -1.41 -0.52 13.38
CA VAL A 169 -2.11 -1.16 12.26
C VAL A 169 -3.35 -1.93 12.73
N SER A 170 -4.47 -1.79 12.02
CA SER A 170 -5.71 -2.48 12.36
C SER A 170 -5.54 -4.00 12.34
N GLN A 171 -5.99 -4.67 13.40
CA GLN A 171 -6.00 -6.15 13.45
C GLN A 171 -6.84 -6.75 12.33
N TYR A 172 -7.92 -6.09 11.93
CA TYR A 172 -8.74 -6.49 10.80
C TYR A 172 -7.94 -6.46 9.49
N LEU A 173 -7.11 -5.43 9.30
CA LEU A 173 -6.32 -5.26 8.07
C LEU A 173 -5.11 -6.20 7.99
N GLY A 174 -4.82 -6.96 9.04
CA GLY A 174 -3.71 -7.90 9.08
C GLY A 174 -2.82 -7.74 10.31
N GLY A 175 -2.95 -6.62 11.03
CA GLY A 175 -2.10 -6.29 12.18
C GLY A 175 -0.62 -6.36 11.79
N TYR A 176 0.14 -7.20 12.51
CA TYR A 176 1.57 -7.38 12.33
C TYR A 176 2.01 -7.66 10.88
N ALA A 177 1.23 -8.39 10.08
CA ALA A 177 1.61 -8.69 8.70
C ALA A 177 1.69 -7.44 7.81
N LEU A 178 0.79 -6.47 8.02
CA LEU A 178 0.83 -5.18 7.32
C LEU A 178 1.85 -4.23 7.94
N GLU A 179 2.09 -4.33 9.24
CA GLU A 179 3.14 -3.60 9.92
C GLU A 179 4.52 -3.94 9.32
N GLU A 180 4.83 -5.23 9.21
CA GLU A 180 6.04 -5.75 8.59
C GLU A 180 6.14 -5.34 7.11
N LEU A 181 5.01 -5.33 6.38
CA LEU A 181 4.96 -4.82 5.01
C LEU A 181 5.42 -3.37 4.95
N LEU A 182 4.83 -2.49 5.77
CA LEU A 182 5.16 -1.07 5.75
C LEU A 182 6.62 -0.81 6.14
N GLN A 183 7.16 -1.54 7.11
CA GLN A 183 8.56 -1.45 7.51
C GLN A 183 9.50 -1.83 6.36
N ASN A 184 9.21 -2.95 5.68
CA ASN A 184 10.01 -3.41 4.53
C ASN A 184 9.96 -2.42 3.35
N LEU A 185 8.77 -1.92 3.00
CA LEU A 185 8.61 -0.93 1.93
C LEU A 185 9.32 0.39 2.27
N LEU A 186 9.20 0.86 3.52
CA LEU A 186 9.91 2.05 3.97
C LEU A 186 11.43 1.85 3.91
N GLY A 187 11.93 0.68 4.31
CA GLY A 187 13.34 0.33 4.18
C GLY A 187 13.85 0.43 2.74
N LEU A 188 13.10 -0.13 1.78
CA LEU A 188 13.42 -0.04 0.36
C LEU A 188 13.45 1.43 -0.12
N LEU A 189 12.44 2.23 0.25
CA LEU A 189 12.39 3.65 -0.12
C LEU A 189 13.57 4.43 0.47
N ARG A 190 13.88 4.24 1.77
CA ARG A 190 15.01 4.91 2.43
C ARG A 190 16.33 4.62 1.72
N THR A 191 16.60 3.35 1.40
CA THR A 191 17.81 2.94 0.67
C THR A 191 17.88 3.65 -0.68
N ARG A 192 16.81 3.60 -1.49
CA ARG A 192 16.81 4.20 -2.83
C ARG A 192 16.84 5.72 -2.82
N CYS A 193 16.14 6.36 -1.89
CA CYS A 193 16.20 7.81 -1.74
C CYS A 193 17.61 8.27 -1.32
N HIS A 194 18.28 7.52 -0.43
CA HIS A 194 19.66 7.82 -0.05
C HIS A 194 20.64 7.65 -1.21
N GLU A 195 20.54 6.55 -1.96
CA GLU A 195 21.33 6.33 -3.18
C GLU A 195 21.12 7.46 -4.20
N ARG A 196 19.86 7.89 -4.41
CA ARG A 196 19.51 8.98 -5.32
C ARG A 196 20.16 10.31 -4.90
N LEU A 197 20.15 10.63 -3.60
CA LEU A 197 20.74 11.85 -3.06
C LEU A 197 22.28 11.84 -3.06
N SER A 198 22.90 10.67 -2.89
CA SER A 198 24.36 10.53 -2.84
C SER A 198 25.00 10.34 -4.22
N SER A 199 24.22 10.04 -5.27
CA SER A 199 24.75 9.80 -6.62
C SER A 199 25.18 11.11 -7.30
N LYS A 200 26.49 11.27 -7.53
CA LYS A 200 27.07 12.25 -8.45
C LYS A 200 28.05 11.51 -9.38
N PRO A 201 27.92 11.61 -10.74
CA PRO A 201 26.96 12.39 -11.53
C PRO A 201 25.54 11.81 -11.57
N ALA A 202 24.60 12.54 -12.19
CA ALA A 202 23.22 12.09 -12.41
C ALA A 202 23.17 10.74 -13.14
N MET A 203 22.27 9.85 -12.72
CA MET A 203 22.10 8.54 -13.35
C MET A 203 21.65 8.70 -14.81
N THR A 204 22.24 7.90 -15.69
CA THR A 204 21.75 7.73 -17.07
C THR A 204 20.39 7.02 -17.07
N TRP A 205 19.62 7.19 -18.14
CA TRP A 205 18.34 6.48 -18.32
C TRP A 205 18.46 4.96 -18.13
N GLN A 206 19.51 4.33 -18.65
CA GLN A 206 19.74 2.89 -18.51
C GLN A 206 20.01 2.49 -17.06
N GLN A 207 20.76 3.31 -16.30
CA GLN A 207 20.97 3.09 -14.87
C GLN A 207 19.68 3.26 -14.08
N MET A 208 18.88 4.28 -14.39
CA MET A 208 17.56 4.49 -13.78
C MET A 208 16.62 3.32 -14.05
N LEU A 209 16.58 2.80 -15.28
CA LEU A 209 15.75 1.64 -15.64
C LEU A 209 16.18 0.37 -14.90
N LYS A 210 17.49 0.13 -14.77
CA LYS A 210 17.99 -1.01 -13.98
C LYS A 210 17.66 -0.88 -12.50
N ALA A 211 17.83 0.33 -11.94
CA ALA A 211 17.51 0.60 -10.54
C ALA A 211 16.00 0.50 -10.27
N SER A 212 15.17 0.98 -11.20
CA SER A 212 13.72 0.91 -11.07
C SER A 212 13.24 -0.53 -11.07
N GLN A 213 13.74 -1.38 -11.98
CA GLN A 213 13.37 -2.79 -12.06
C GLN A 213 13.58 -3.51 -10.71
N ALA A 214 14.76 -3.38 -10.13
CA ALA A 214 15.08 -4.00 -8.84
C ALA A 214 14.18 -3.46 -7.70
N THR A 215 13.82 -2.17 -7.75
CA THR A 215 12.96 -1.55 -6.73
C THR A 215 11.50 -2.01 -6.85
N TYR A 216 10.96 -2.06 -8.07
CA TYR A 216 9.63 -2.61 -8.33
C TYR A 216 9.53 -4.08 -7.90
N GLU A 217 10.52 -4.90 -8.25
CA GLU A 217 10.57 -6.31 -7.83
C GLU A 217 10.55 -6.45 -6.31
N GLY A 218 11.33 -5.63 -5.59
CA GLY A 218 11.33 -5.59 -4.14
C GLY A 218 9.94 -5.24 -3.57
N PHE A 219 9.32 -4.18 -4.07
CA PHE A 219 7.97 -3.76 -3.66
C PHE A 219 6.92 -4.86 -3.87
N LEU A 220 6.86 -5.40 -5.10
CA LEU A 220 5.89 -6.43 -5.46
C LEU A 220 6.13 -7.72 -4.67
N ALA A 221 7.38 -8.09 -4.41
CA ALA A 221 7.72 -9.26 -3.60
C ALA A 221 7.26 -9.11 -2.14
N CYS A 222 7.45 -7.94 -1.54
CA CYS A 222 6.94 -7.63 -0.20
C CYS A 222 5.41 -7.76 -0.15
N ILE A 223 4.70 -7.15 -1.09
CA ILE A 223 3.23 -7.21 -1.14
C ILE A 223 2.73 -8.66 -1.33
N LYS A 224 3.31 -9.42 -2.28
CA LYS A 224 2.95 -10.83 -2.50
C LYS A 224 3.17 -11.69 -1.27
N ARG A 225 4.28 -11.50 -0.55
CA ARG A 225 4.56 -12.21 0.69
C ARG A 225 3.47 -11.93 1.73
N THR A 226 3.12 -10.67 1.93
CA THR A 226 2.08 -10.27 2.88
C THR A 226 0.71 -10.85 2.50
N ILE A 227 0.33 -10.84 1.22
CA ILE A 227 -0.92 -11.47 0.76
C ILE A 227 -0.96 -12.94 1.15
N ARG A 228 0.12 -13.70 0.92
CA ARG A 228 0.19 -15.12 1.32
C ARG A 228 -0.02 -15.33 2.82
N VAL A 229 0.62 -14.51 3.66
CA VAL A 229 0.46 -14.56 5.12
C VAL A 229 -1.00 -14.30 5.53
N LEU A 230 -1.67 -13.37 4.85
CA LEU A 230 -3.08 -13.06 5.11
C LEU A 230 -4.01 -14.19 4.67
N ASP A 231 -3.74 -14.82 3.52
CA ASP A 231 -4.50 -15.96 3.02
C ASP A 231 -4.37 -17.17 3.95
N GLU A 232 -3.16 -17.46 4.42
CA GLU A 232 -2.92 -18.51 5.43
C GLU A 232 -3.68 -18.21 6.73
N LYS A 233 -3.64 -16.97 7.21
CA LYS A 233 -4.37 -16.54 8.42
C LYS A 233 -5.88 -16.73 8.26
N GLU A 234 -6.43 -16.37 7.11
CA GLU A 234 -7.85 -16.50 6.81
C GLU A 234 -8.27 -17.97 6.68
N SER A 235 -7.47 -18.78 5.98
CA SER A 235 -7.69 -20.23 5.86
C SER A 235 -7.71 -20.93 7.22
N ASN A 236 -6.74 -20.59 8.09
CA ASN A 236 -6.69 -21.10 9.47
C ASN A 236 -7.92 -20.67 10.27
N ARG A 237 -8.36 -19.41 10.13
CA ARG A 237 -9.56 -18.88 10.79
C ARG A 237 -10.82 -19.64 10.36
N LEU A 238 -10.99 -19.91 9.07
CA LEU A 238 -12.12 -20.67 8.54
C LEU A 238 -12.09 -22.12 9.05
N THR A 239 -10.92 -22.75 9.06
CA THR A 239 -10.73 -24.10 9.61
C THR A 239 -11.11 -24.17 11.09
N HIS A 240 -10.68 -23.19 11.90
CA HIS A 240 -11.06 -23.10 13.31
C HIS A 240 -12.57 -22.98 13.50
N LYS A 241 -13.24 -22.13 12.69
CA LYS A 241 -14.69 -21.96 12.74
C LYS A 241 -15.43 -23.25 12.39
N MET A 242 -14.96 -23.97 11.39
CA MET A 242 -15.54 -25.25 10.97
C MET A 242 -15.40 -26.31 12.07
N ILE A 243 -14.24 -26.39 12.74
CA ILE A 243 -14.03 -27.36 13.82
C ILE A 243 -14.86 -26.99 15.05
N ALA A 244 -14.92 -25.71 15.41
CA ALA A 244 -15.74 -25.25 16.53
C ALA A 244 -17.24 -25.51 16.29
N SER A 245 -17.74 -25.36 15.06
CA SER A 245 -19.15 -25.65 14.75
C SER A 245 -19.50 -27.13 14.79
N HIS A 246 -18.49 -28.02 14.80
CA HIS A 246 -18.62 -29.47 14.87
C HIS A 246 -17.93 -30.06 16.11
N GLU A 247 -17.75 -29.24 17.17
CA GLU A 247 -17.03 -29.62 18.40
C GLU A 247 -17.45 -30.98 19.02
N PRO A 248 -18.74 -31.39 18.98
CA PRO A 248 -19.13 -32.72 19.48
C PRO A 248 -18.49 -33.89 18.73
N LEU A 249 -18.04 -33.67 17.49
CA LEU A 249 -17.50 -34.71 16.61
C LEU A 249 -15.97 -34.85 16.70
N TYR A 250 -15.24 -33.81 17.11
CA TYR A 250 -13.75 -33.78 17.07
C TYR A 250 -13.08 -33.10 18.29
N PRO A 251 -13.34 -33.55 19.53
CA PRO A 251 -12.82 -32.89 20.73
C PRO A 251 -11.29 -32.99 20.90
N GLN A 252 -10.64 -34.03 20.34
CA GLN A 252 -9.18 -34.20 20.43
C GLN A 252 -8.44 -33.27 19.46
N ASP A 253 -8.98 -33.07 18.25
CA ASP A 253 -8.39 -32.19 17.23
C ASP A 253 -8.41 -30.72 17.68
N LEU A 254 -9.49 -30.30 18.36
CA LEU A 254 -9.59 -28.96 18.92
C LEU A 254 -8.49 -28.69 19.96
N LYS A 255 -8.22 -29.65 20.87
CA LYS A 255 -7.17 -29.52 21.89
C LYS A 255 -5.77 -29.48 21.29
N ALA A 256 -5.45 -30.41 20.37
CA ALA A 256 -4.14 -30.46 19.73
C ALA A 256 -3.84 -29.17 18.95
N MET A 257 -4.86 -28.60 18.31
CA MET A 257 -4.75 -27.34 17.57
C MET A 257 -4.57 -26.13 18.49
N GLN A 258 -5.33 -26.04 19.60
CA GLN A 258 -5.14 -24.98 20.60
C GLN A 258 -3.71 -24.98 21.16
N GLN A 259 -3.15 -26.17 21.43
CA GLN A 259 -1.76 -26.32 21.87
C GLN A 259 -0.75 -25.84 20.82
N ARG A 260 -0.93 -26.17 19.54
CA ARG A 260 -0.06 -25.68 18.45
C ARG A 260 -0.11 -24.15 18.32
N ASN A 261 -1.29 -23.55 18.44
CA ASN A 261 -1.45 -22.10 18.38
C ASN A 261 -0.76 -21.41 19.56
N MET A 262 -0.89 -21.95 20.77
CA MET A 262 -0.16 -21.46 21.94
C MET A 262 1.35 -21.55 21.77
N ALA A 263 1.88 -22.67 21.26
CA ALA A 263 3.31 -22.83 21.00
C ALA A 263 3.83 -21.84 19.95
N THR A 264 3.07 -21.61 18.87
CA THR A 264 3.43 -20.65 17.82
C THR A 264 3.42 -19.21 18.34
N ALA A 265 2.44 -18.85 19.18
CA ALA A 265 2.39 -17.54 19.83
C ALA A 265 3.60 -17.32 20.75
N TYR A 266 4.03 -18.35 21.49
CA TYR A 266 5.18 -18.29 22.38
C TYR A 266 6.50 -18.08 21.61
N GLN A 267 6.68 -18.79 20.48
CA GLN A 267 7.87 -18.63 19.64
C GLN A 267 7.96 -17.23 19.02
N ARG A 268 6.83 -16.62 18.67
CA ARG A 268 6.78 -15.26 18.12
C ARG A 268 6.95 -14.17 19.18
N GLY A 269 6.48 -14.40 20.41
CA GLY A 269 6.64 -13.47 21.53
C GLY A 269 8.06 -13.44 22.12
N GLY A 270 8.82 -14.52 22.00
CA GLY A 270 10.17 -14.65 22.57
C GLY A 270 11.31 -14.05 21.74
N GLN A 271 11.07 -13.63 20.49
CA GLN A 271 12.10 -13.03 19.63
C GLN A 271 12.18 -11.49 19.69
N ASN A 272 11.33 -10.85 20.50
CA ASN A 272 11.24 -9.38 20.60
C ASN A 272 11.58 -8.85 22.02
N TRP A 273 12.40 -9.57 22.79
CA TRP A 273 12.95 -9.12 24.08
C TRP A 273 14.47 -9.16 24.08
#